data_AF-A0AA89AES7-F1
#
_entry.id   AF-A0AA89AES7-F1
#
_cell.length_a   1.000
_cell.length_b   1.000
_cell.length_c   1.000
_cell.angle_alpha   90.00
_cell.angle_beta   90.00
_cell.angle_gamma   90.00
#
_symmetry.space_group_name_H-M   'P 1'
#
loop_
_entity.id
_entity.type
_entity.pdbx_description
1 polymer ?
#
loop_
_entity_poly.entity_id
_entity_poly.type
_entity_poly.pdbx_seq_one_letter_code
_entity_poly.pdbx_strand_id
1 'polypeptide(L)'
;MDSRQLTFFIFLAFALCSSSQKIGLLRRAMTHASFSEENNKALSILGEHVIESTVSLKSLTNDIEMSAKELNRLVTEVSKVEASCAVEGMKIGLQRVVRVSAKTNSTTPAVVCGAFRAVFGAVAVDSGKSDDAGSVFWAVHGGHNGRAVAM
;
A
#
# COMPACT_ATOMS: atom_id res chain seq x y z
N MET A 1 12.00 16.67 -0.89
CA MET A 1 10.90 15.77 -1.31
C MET A 1 11.25 15.30 -2.70
N ASP A 2 11.53 14.02 -2.89
CA ASP A 2 11.90 13.47 -4.20
C ASP A 2 10.71 13.55 -5.17
N SER A 3 10.96 13.70 -6.48
CA SER A 3 9.94 13.79 -7.54
C SER A 3 8.97 12.59 -7.48
N ARG A 4 9.46 11.42 -7.06
CA ARG A 4 8.66 10.20 -6.82
C ARG A 4 7.68 10.31 -5.65
N GLN A 5 8.09 10.94 -4.54
CA GLN A 5 7.19 11.20 -3.42
C GLN A 5 6.12 12.23 -3.83
N LEU A 6 6.52 13.26 -4.57
CA LEU A 6 5.60 14.26 -5.07
C LEU A 6 4.56 13.62 -6.01
N THR A 7 4.97 12.77 -6.95
CA THR A 7 4.05 12.03 -7.82
C THR A 7 3.15 11.08 -7.04
N PHE A 8 3.67 10.35 -6.03
CA PHE A 8 2.85 9.48 -5.18
C PHE A 8 1.78 10.27 -4.42
N PHE A 9 2.16 11.37 -3.75
CA PHE A 9 1.20 12.19 -3.01
C PHE A 9 0.24 12.95 -3.94
N ILE A 10 0.67 13.37 -5.13
CA ILE A 10 -0.20 13.98 -6.14
C ILE A 10 -1.17 12.94 -6.71
N PHE A 11 -0.72 11.72 -7.03
CA PHE A 11 -1.61 10.64 -7.49
C PHE A 11 -2.58 10.20 -6.40
N LEU A 12 -2.11 10.08 -5.16
CA LEU A 12 -2.95 9.74 -4.03
C LEU A 12 -3.98 10.84 -3.75
N ALA A 13 -3.59 12.10 -3.85
CA ALA A 13 -4.51 13.21 -3.82
C ALA A 13 -5.48 13.14 -5.01
N PHE A 14 -5.04 12.92 -6.24
CA PHE A 14 -5.93 12.88 -7.40
C PHE A 14 -6.92 11.70 -7.35
N ALA A 15 -6.46 10.53 -6.90
CA ALA A 15 -7.28 9.34 -6.71
C ALA A 15 -8.33 9.54 -5.60
N LEU A 16 -8.00 10.28 -4.53
CA LEU A 16 -8.86 10.43 -3.35
C LEU A 16 -9.51 11.82 -3.22
N CYS A 17 -9.34 12.79 -4.14
CA CYS A 17 -9.76 14.19 -3.92
C CYS A 17 -11.06 14.60 -4.63
N SER A 18 -11.97 13.67 -4.92
CA SER A 18 -13.27 14.04 -5.54
C SER A 18 -14.41 14.39 -4.55
N SER A 19 -14.27 14.17 -3.22
CA SER A 19 -15.29 14.60 -2.23
C SER A 19 -14.77 14.67 -0.78
N SER A 20 -15.44 15.42 0.11
CA SER A 20 -15.04 15.60 1.53
C SER A 20 -15.02 14.30 2.33
N GLN A 21 -15.79 13.29 1.92
CA GLN A 21 -15.82 11.96 2.54
C GLN A 21 -14.48 11.22 2.32
N LYS A 22 -13.82 11.49 1.20
CA LYS A 22 -12.56 10.87 0.80
C LYS A 22 -11.33 11.40 1.55
N ILE A 23 -11.37 12.67 1.97
CA ILE A 23 -10.34 13.26 2.85
C ILE A 23 -10.33 12.55 4.21
N GLY A 24 -11.51 12.16 4.72
CA GLY A 24 -11.65 11.36 5.93
C GLY A 24 -10.97 10.00 5.83
N LEU A 25 -11.12 9.33 4.67
CA LEU A 25 -10.48 8.03 4.40
C LEU A 25 -8.95 8.14 4.38
N LEU A 26 -8.39 9.12 3.67
CA LEU A 26 -6.94 9.32 3.64
C LEU A 26 -6.39 9.65 5.03
N ARG A 27 -7.07 10.53 5.77
CA ARG A 27 -6.69 10.84 7.16
C ARG A 27 -6.69 9.59 8.03
N ARG A 28 -7.71 8.73 7.87
CA ARG A 28 -7.82 7.47 8.61
C ARG A 28 -6.72 6.49 8.21
N ALA A 29 -6.39 6.34 6.94
CA ALA A 29 -5.29 5.51 6.45
C ALA A 29 -3.93 5.91 7.04
N MET A 30 -3.73 7.21 7.26
CA MET A 30 -2.51 7.77 7.84
C MET A 30 -2.55 7.88 9.37
N THR A 31 -3.53 7.29 10.05
CA THR A 31 -3.67 7.35 11.52
C THR A 31 -3.40 5.98 12.14
N HIS A 32 -2.33 5.86 12.91
CA HIS A 32 -2.00 4.62 13.63
C HIS A 32 -2.92 4.41 14.84
N ALA A 33 -3.13 3.16 15.24
CA ALA A 33 -4.00 2.79 16.37
C ALA A 33 -3.58 3.39 17.72
N SER A 34 -2.31 3.77 17.89
CA SER A 34 -1.88 4.49 19.09
C SER A 34 -2.33 5.95 19.13
N PHE A 35 -2.66 6.56 17.99
CA PHE A 35 -3.08 7.95 17.91
C PHE A 35 -4.58 8.14 18.14
N SER A 36 -5.42 7.21 17.67
CA SER A 36 -6.89 7.30 17.73
C SER A 36 -7.57 5.93 17.60
N GLU A 37 -8.78 5.81 18.15
CA GLU A 37 -9.70 4.69 17.88
C GLU A 37 -10.11 4.65 16.40
N GLU A 38 -10.31 5.82 15.79
CA GLU A 38 -10.47 5.94 14.33
C GLU A 38 -9.08 5.86 13.67
N ASN A 39 -8.66 4.63 13.34
CA ASN A 39 -7.33 4.35 12.79
C ASN A 39 -7.37 3.48 11.53
N ASN A 40 -6.16 3.20 11.04
CA ASN A 40 -5.88 2.54 9.80
C ASN A 40 -5.94 1.01 9.83
N LYS A 41 -6.15 0.35 10.99
CA LYS A 41 -6.09 -1.12 11.09
C LYS A 41 -7.02 -1.83 10.09
N ALA A 42 -8.29 -1.43 10.04
CA ALA A 42 -9.26 -2.05 9.13
C ALA A 42 -8.88 -1.85 7.65
N LEU A 43 -8.44 -0.64 7.30
CA LEU A 43 -7.98 -0.32 5.95
C LEU A 43 -6.69 -1.08 5.60
N SER A 44 -5.82 -1.29 6.58
CA SER A 44 -4.58 -2.05 6.42
C SER A 44 -4.84 -3.51 6.08
N ILE A 45 -5.80 -4.15 6.76
CA ILE A 45 -6.23 -5.52 6.47
C ILE A 45 -6.79 -5.63 5.04
N LEU A 46 -7.71 -4.73 4.67
CA LEU A 46 -8.24 -4.72 3.31
C LEU A 46 -7.14 -4.51 2.27
N GLY A 47 -6.24 -3.55 2.51
CA GLY A 47 -5.13 -3.26 1.63
C GLY A 47 -4.16 -4.43 1.47
N GLU A 48 -3.93 -5.22 2.51
CA GLU A 48 -3.16 -6.46 2.44
C GLU A 48 -3.77 -7.43 1.43
N HIS A 49 -5.07 -7.72 1.57
CA HIS A 49 -5.77 -8.63 0.66
C HIS A 49 -5.84 -8.10 -0.78
N VAL A 50 -5.96 -6.78 -0.97
CA VAL A 50 -5.86 -6.15 -2.29
C VAL A 50 -4.48 -6.41 -2.91
N ILE A 51 -3.40 -6.21 -2.15
CA ILE A 51 -2.02 -6.45 -2.63
C ILE A 51 -1.83 -7.93 -2.95
N GLU A 52 -2.20 -8.84 -2.06
CA GLU A 52 -2.12 -10.29 -2.27
C GLU A 52 -2.86 -10.72 -3.54
N SER A 53 -4.10 -10.23 -3.70
CA SER A 53 -4.94 -10.53 -4.86
C SER A 53 -4.34 -9.97 -6.15
N THR A 54 -3.81 -8.74 -6.12
CA THR A 54 -3.19 -8.08 -7.27
C THR A 54 -1.95 -8.84 -7.74
N VAL A 55 -1.05 -9.20 -6.81
CA VAL A 55 0.14 -10.01 -7.11
C VAL A 55 -0.27 -11.35 -7.69
N SER A 56 -1.26 -12.01 -7.09
CA SER A 56 -1.72 -13.32 -7.54
C SER A 56 -2.31 -13.28 -8.94
N LEU A 57 -3.20 -12.32 -9.20
CA LEU A 57 -3.82 -12.11 -10.50
C LEU A 57 -2.77 -11.82 -11.56
N LYS A 58 -1.80 -10.94 -11.26
CA LYS A 58 -0.76 -10.55 -12.21
C LYS A 58 0.17 -11.72 -12.54
N SER A 59 0.59 -12.48 -11.54
CA SER A 59 1.42 -13.67 -11.73
C SER A 59 0.72 -14.71 -12.61
N LEU A 60 -0.53 -15.07 -12.29
CA LEU A 60 -1.28 -16.08 -13.05
C LEU A 60 -1.70 -15.60 -14.45
N THR A 61 -1.87 -14.29 -14.64
CA THR A 61 -2.11 -13.72 -15.98
C THR A 61 -0.86 -13.84 -16.86
N ASN A 62 0.34 -13.75 -16.27
CA ASN A 62 1.60 -13.86 -17.00
C ASN A 62 2.00 -15.32 -17.24
N ASP A 63 1.80 -16.19 -16.25
CA ASP A 63 2.08 -17.61 -16.31
C ASP A 63 1.01 -18.39 -15.53
N ILE A 64 0.06 -18.96 -16.29
CA ILE A 64 -1.04 -19.73 -15.72
C ILE A 64 -0.61 -21.12 -15.22
N GLU A 65 0.54 -21.62 -15.69
CA GLU A 65 1.09 -22.92 -15.32
C GLU A 65 1.99 -22.82 -14.06
N MET A 66 2.14 -21.61 -13.51
CA MET A 66 2.90 -21.36 -12.28
C MET A 66 2.44 -22.27 -11.14
N SER A 67 3.40 -22.87 -10.44
CA SER A 67 3.08 -23.72 -9.29
C SER A 67 2.50 -22.91 -8.13
N ALA A 68 1.56 -23.52 -7.38
CA ALA A 68 1.02 -22.91 -6.16
C ALA A 68 2.11 -22.57 -5.13
N LYS A 69 3.22 -23.32 -5.09
CA LYS A 69 4.37 -23.04 -4.20
C LYS A 69 5.05 -21.73 -4.58
N GLU A 70 5.28 -21.52 -5.86
CA GLU A 70 5.90 -20.30 -6.38
C GLU A 70 5.01 -19.08 -6.19
N LEU A 71 3.71 -19.21 -6.51
CA LEU A 71 2.72 -18.16 -6.28
C LEU A 71 2.70 -17.71 -4.81
N ASN A 72 2.65 -18.68 -3.88
CA ASN A 72 2.67 -18.38 -2.44
C ASN A 72 3.97 -17.69 -1.98
N ARG A 73 5.11 -18.00 -2.61
CA ARG A 73 6.38 -17.33 -2.35
C ARG A 73 6.31 -15.85 -2.73
N LEU A 74 5.86 -15.56 -3.95
CA LEU A 74 5.71 -14.19 -4.46
C LEU A 74 4.72 -13.38 -3.61
N VAL A 75 3.55 -13.94 -3.32
CA VAL A 75 2.54 -13.29 -2.48
C VAL A 75 3.12 -12.96 -1.10
N THR A 76 3.82 -13.89 -0.47
CA THR A 76 4.40 -13.70 0.88
C THR A 76 5.48 -12.62 0.87
N GLU A 77 6.37 -12.61 -0.13
CA GLU A 77 7.47 -11.63 -0.24
C GLU A 77 6.96 -10.19 -0.39
N VAL A 78 5.88 -10.00 -1.12
CA VAL A 78 5.32 -8.67 -1.40
C VAL A 78 4.39 -8.19 -0.29
N SER A 79 3.54 -9.06 0.23
CA SER A 79 2.47 -8.67 1.15
C SER A 79 2.82 -8.85 2.62
N LYS A 80 3.44 -9.98 3.01
CA LYS A 80 3.58 -10.40 4.42
C LYS A 80 4.91 -10.01 5.05
N VAL A 81 5.95 -9.84 4.26
CA VAL A 81 7.25 -9.40 4.78
C VAL A 81 7.16 -7.94 5.18
N GLU A 82 7.02 -7.67 6.49
CA GLU A 82 6.91 -6.32 7.04
C GLU A 82 8.07 -5.41 6.60
N ALA A 83 9.28 -5.97 6.46
CA ALA A 83 10.43 -5.23 5.98
C ALA A 83 10.27 -4.75 4.52
N SER A 84 9.58 -5.52 3.66
CA SER A 84 9.37 -5.21 2.25
C SER A 84 8.45 -3.99 2.10
N CYS A 85 7.25 -4.05 2.69
CA CYS A 85 6.32 -2.92 2.71
C CYS A 85 6.84 -1.72 3.50
N ALA A 86 7.60 -1.92 4.58
CA ALA A 86 8.20 -0.82 5.32
C ALA A 86 9.28 -0.09 4.51
N VAL A 87 10.11 -0.81 3.76
CA VAL A 87 11.12 -0.22 2.86
C VAL A 87 10.44 0.64 1.80
N GLU A 88 9.40 0.11 1.13
CA GLU A 88 8.65 0.88 0.14
C GLU A 88 7.94 2.09 0.76
N GLY A 89 7.27 1.91 1.90
CA GLY A 89 6.62 2.99 2.64
C GLY A 89 7.59 4.08 3.11
N MET A 90 8.82 3.72 3.50
CA MET A 90 9.86 4.67 3.87
C MET A 90 10.41 5.44 2.66
N LYS A 91 10.57 4.78 1.51
CA LYS A 91 10.98 5.41 0.24
C LYS A 91 10.02 6.50 -0.20
N ILE A 92 8.71 6.27 -0.02
CA ILE A 92 7.67 7.27 -0.34
C ILE A 92 7.41 8.27 0.79
N GLY A 93 8.09 8.14 1.93
CA GLY A 93 8.07 9.15 3.00
C GLY A 93 6.93 9.02 4.01
N LEU A 94 6.25 7.86 4.09
CA LEU A 94 5.10 7.67 4.99
C LEU A 94 5.43 7.96 6.46
N GLN A 95 6.65 7.67 6.91
CA GLN A 95 7.11 7.92 8.28
C GLN A 95 6.98 9.39 8.73
N ARG A 96 6.87 10.34 7.78
CA ARG A 96 6.70 11.77 8.05
C ARG A 96 5.24 12.21 8.11
N VAL A 97 4.33 11.39 7.60
CA VAL A 97 2.91 11.74 7.42
C VAL A 97 2.01 10.90 8.32
N VAL A 98 2.45 9.69 8.71
CA VAL A 98 1.70 8.83 9.63
C VAL A 98 1.62 9.47 11.01
N ARG A 99 0.39 9.59 11.51
CA ARG A 99 0.05 10.14 12.82
C ARG A 99 0.16 9.03 13.86
N VAL A 100 1.03 9.23 14.84
CA VAL A 100 1.31 8.30 15.93
C VAL A 100 1.25 9.02 17.27
N SER A 101 0.98 8.31 18.37
CA SER A 101 1.12 8.91 19.71
C SER A 101 2.56 9.30 20.02
N ALA A 102 2.77 10.19 20.98
CA ALA A 102 4.11 10.58 21.43
C ALA A 102 4.99 9.42 21.92
N LYS A 103 4.39 8.27 22.29
CA LYS A 103 5.10 7.08 22.77
C LYS A 103 5.38 6.05 21.67
N THR A 104 4.95 6.31 20.44
CA THR A 104 5.07 5.39 19.31
C THR A 104 6.00 5.98 18.26
N ASN A 105 6.94 5.18 17.75
CA ASN A 105 7.85 5.63 16.72
C ASN A 105 7.23 5.44 15.32
N SER A 106 7.15 6.51 14.53
CA SER A 106 6.61 6.48 13.17
C SER A 106 7.52 5.78 12.16
N THR A 107 8.79 5.51 12.50
CA THR A 107 9.73 4.77 11.65
C THR A 107 9.71 3.25 11.91
N THR A 108 8.97 2.78 12.91
CA THR A 108 8.85 1.34 13.18
C THR A 108 8.26 0.64 11.94
N PRO A 109 8.87 -0.47 11.46
CA PRO A 109 8.43 -1.15 10.24
C PRO A 109 6.94 -1.49 10.21
N ALA A 110 6.40 -2.03 11.30
CA ALA A 110 4.97 -2.34 11.42
C ALA A 110 4.06 -1.10 11.26
N VAL A 111 4.49 0.07 11.75
CA VAL A 111 3.72 1.32 11.62
C VAL A 111 3.71 1.80 10.17
N VAL A 112 4.88 1.81 9.53
CA VAL A 112 5.02 2.24 8.13
C VAL A 112 4.30 1.28 7.19
N CYS A 113 4.49 -0.03 7.37
CA CYS A 113 3.83 -1.05 6.57
C CYS A 113 2.31 -1.02 6.75
N GLY A 114 1.83 -0.85 7.98
CA GLY A 114 0.40 -0.74 8.26
C GLY A 114 -0.24 0.43 7.51
N ALA A 115 0.42 1.60 7.52
CA ALA A 115 -0.03 2.77 6.77
C ALA A 115 0.08 2.57 5.24
N PHE A 116 1.15 1.93 4.76
CA PHE A 116 1.34 1.62 3.34
C PHE A 116 0.17 0.78 2.81
N ARG A 117 -0.14 -0.33 3.49
CA ARG A 117 -1.30 -1.18 3.14
C ARG A 117 -2.61 -0.38 3.23
N ALA A 118 -2.78 0.41 4.28
CA ALA A 118 -4.00 1.18 4.49
C ALA A 118 -4.30 2.21 3.40
N VAL A 119 -3.28 2.73 2.71
CA VAL A 119 -3.47 3.60 1.54
C VAL A 119 -4.22 2.85 0.44
N PHE A 120 -3.80 1.63 0.10
CA PHE A 120 -4.49 0.84 -0.93
C PHE A 120 -5.88 0.38 -0.48
N GLY A 121 -6.05 0.09 0.81
CA GLY A 121 -7.38 -0.15 1.39
C GLY A 121 -8.30 1.07 1.26
N ALA A 122 -7.78 2.29 1.47
CA ALA A 122 -8.54 3.52 1.29
C ALA A 122 -8.92 3.75 -0.18
N VAL A 123 -8.01 3.49 -1.12
CA VAL A 123 -8.30 3.56 -2.56
C VAL A 123 -9.39 2.56 -2.94
N ALA A 124 -9.34 1.32 -2.43
CA ALA A 124 -10.34 0.30 -2.73
C ALA A 124 -11.73 0.66 -2.18
N VAL A 125 -11.80 1.23 -0.97
CA VAL A 125 -13.06 1.72 -0.38
C VAL A 125 -13.59 2.92 -1.17
N ASP A 126 -12.71 3.81 -1.61
CA ASP A 126 -13.09 5.01 -2.34
C ASP A 126 -13.64 4.71 -3.75
N SER A 127 -12.99 3.79 -4.47
CA SER A 127 -13.42 3.36 -5.81
C SER A 127 -14.55 2.35 -5.78
N GLY A 128 -14.75 1.65 -4.65
CA GLY A 128 -15.59 0.46 -4.56
C GLY A 128 -15.05 -0.74 -5.35
N LYS A 129 -13.79 -0.70 -5.79
CA LYS A 129 -13.16 -1.67 -6.69
C LYS A 129 -11.73 -1.98 -6.25
N SER A 130 -11.49 -3.24 -5.90
CA SER A 130 -10.14 -3.73 -5.52
C SER A 130 -9.13 -3.61 -6.66
N ASP A 131 -9.56 -3.76 -7.91
CA ASP A 131 -8.68 -3.70 -9.09
C ASP A 131 -8.08 -2.31 -9.33
N ASP A 132 -8.84 -1.25 -9.05
CA ASP A 132 -8.34 0.13 -9.14
C ASP A 132 -7.21 0.35 -8.12
N ALA A 133 -7.37 -0.15 -6.90
CA ALA A 133 -6.34 -0.10 -5.86
C ALA A 133 -5.12 -0.95 -6.22
N GLY A 134 -5.32 -2.12 -6.83
CA GLY A 134 -4.25 -2.95 -7.37
C GLY A 134 -3.46 -2.26 -8.49
N SER A 135 -4.14 -1.52 -9.35
CA SER A 135 -3.52 -0.74 -10.42
C SER A 135 -2.63 0.38 -9.87
N VAL A 136 -3.09 1.07 -8.82
CA VAL A 136 -2.28 2.08 -8.10
C VAL A 136 -1.09 1.41 -7.40
N PHE A 137 -1.29 0.27 -6.75
CA PHE A 137 -0.19 -0.50 -6.15
C PHE A 137 0.89 -0.82 -7.17
N TRP A 138 0.50 -1.27 -8.37
CA TRP A 138 1.47 -1.61 -9.42
C TRP A 138 2.16 -0.41 -10.06
N ALA A 139 1.50 0.74 -10.16
CA ALA A 139 2.16 1.97 -10.59
C ALA A 139 3.27 2.40 -9.61
N VAL A 140 3.05 2.17 -8.31
CA VAL A 140 4.00 2.52 -7.24
C VAL A 140 5.11 1.48 -7.10
N HIS A 141 4.77 0.19 -7.18
CA HIS A 141 5.70 -0.92 -7.02
C HIS A 141 6.48 -1.22 -8.32
N GLY A 142 5.82 -1.16 -9.48
CA GLY A 142 6.38 -1.44 -10.81
C GLY A 142 7.25 -0.33 -11.39
N GLY A 143 7.30 0.85 -10.77
CA GLY A 143 8.24 1.93 -11.12
C GLY A 143 9.72 1.57 -10.94
N HIS A 144 10.04 0.38 -10.42
CA HIS A 144 11.39 -0.20 -10.38
C HIS A 144 11.77 -1.01 -11.63
N ASN A 145 10.84 -1.31 -12.54
CA ASN A 145 11.08 -2.27 -13.64
C ASN A 145 11.38 -1.61 -14.99
N GLY A 146 12.21 -0.56 -14.96
CA GLY A 146 13.21 -0.34 -16.02
C GLY A 146 14.34 -1.37 -15.99
N ARG A 147 14.36 -2.26 -14.99
CA ARG A 147 14.96 -3.58 -15.15
C ARG A 147 13.87 -4.57 -15.50
N ALA A 148 14.04 -5.12 -16.70
CA ALA A 148 13.44 -6.35 -17.14
C ALA A 148 13.19 -7.30 -15.96
N VAL A 149 11.98 -7.84 -15.93
CA VAL A 149 11.85 -9.28 -15.66
C VAL A 149 12.70 -9.97 -16.73
N ALA A 150 14.00 -10.05 -16.47
CA ALA A 150 14.93 -10.90 -17.21
C ALA A 150 15.11 -12.11 -16.32
N MET A 151 14.36 -13.16 -16.71
CA MET A 151 14.47 -14.57 -16.31
C MET A 151 14.23 -14.88 -14.83
#